data_AF-A0A504LRD7-F1
#
_entry.id   AF-A0A504LRD7-F1
#
_cell.length_a   1.000
_cell.length_b   1.000
_cell.length_c   1.000
_cell.angle_alpha   90.00
_cell.angle_beta   90.00
_cell.angle_gamma   90.00
#
_symmetry.space_group_name_H-M   'P 1'
#
loop_
_entity.id
_entity.type
_entity.pdbx_description
1 polymer ?
#
loop_
_entity_poly.entity_id
_entity_poly.type
_entity_poly.pdbx_seq_one_letter_code
_entity_poly.pdbx_strand_id
1 'polypeptide(L)'
;MKLNCAAYLPSGQAAVPLTLTGATRRLKTFHAIGRTLAELHLHSDRWTQPADFRRPSWDLDGLVGEAPLWGPFWNAPNLSAKDRDMFESIREFARLELIARDADCGLIHADLVRENILLHQGSVRFIDFDDCGFGYRVFDLATTLLANKEEADYPRLRDALIEGYASVRPPPDLDLLPLFMVLRSLTYVGWAADRIAEEGMAAGMSRFLERARVMAAQHLAENHSSILLR
;
A
#
# COMPACT_ATOMS: atom_id res chain seq x y z
N MET A 1 -11.31 14.22 26.05
CA MET A 1 -9.85 14.27 26.30
C MET A 1 -9.21 14.94 25.09
N LYS A 2 -8.80 16.22 25.19
CA LYS A 2 -8.12 16.91 24.08
C LYS A 2 -6.71 16.31 23.95
N LEU A 3 -6.45 15.62 22.85
CA LEU A 3 -5.15 15.06 22.52
C LEU A 3 -4.17 16.20 22.25
N ASN A 4 -3.04 16.23 22.96
CA ASN A 4 -1.95 17.15 22.66
C ASN A 4 -1.13 16.56 21.51
N CYS A 5 -1.57 16.76 20.27
CA CYS A 5 -0.91 16.24 19.07
C CYS A 5 0.50 16.83 18.85
N ALA A 6 0.86 17.93 19.53
CA ALA A 6 2.14 18.63 19.37
C ALA A 6 3.39 17.79 19.71
N ALA A 7 3.24 16.65 20.38
CA ALA A 7 4.36 15.80 20.77
C ALA A 7 4.68 14.68 19.75
N TYR A 8 3.80 14.44 18.79
CA TYR A 8 3.95 13.39 17.78
C TYR A 8 4.64 13.91 16.53
N LEU A 9 5.56 13.12 15.98
CA LEU A 9 6.26 13.44 14.73
C LEU A 9 6.00 12.35 13.68
N PRO A 10 5.88 12.70 12.39
CA PRO A 10 5.84 11.72 11.31
C PRO A 10 7.04 10.77 11.38
N SER A 11 6.81 9.51 11.01
CA SER A 11 7.84 8.47 11.03
C SER A 11 8.92 8.70 9.96
N GLY A 12 8.60 9.46 8.92
CA GLY A 12 9.51 9.87 7.87
C GLY A 12 8.80 10.72 6.81
N GLN A 13 9.49 10.92 5.69
CA GLN A 13 9.00 11.61 4.50
C GLN A 13 9.33 10.78 3.26
N ALA A 14 8.52 10.91 2.22
CA ALA A 14 8.67 10.23 0.94
C ALA A 14 10.02 10.58 0.32
N ALA A 15 10.70 9.56 -0.22
CA ALA A 15 12.02 9.67 -0.83
C ALA A 15 13.14 10.21 0.08
N VAL A 16 12.91 10.31 1.40
CA VAL A 16 13.93 10.65 2.40
C VAL A 16 14.24 9.40 3.25
N PRO A 17 15.53 9.04 3.45
CA PRO A 17 15.88 7.94 4.34
C PRO A 17 15.27 8.11 5.73
N LEU A 18 14.80 7.01 6.34
CA LEU A 18 14.22 7.06 7.68
C LEU A 18 15.22 7.66 8.67
N THR A 19 14.86 8.79 9.28
CA THR A 19 15.66 9.48 10.30
C THR A 19 15.68 8.73 11.63
N LEU A 20 14.91 7.65 11.76
CA LEU A 20 14.89 6.77 12.91
C LEU A 20 16.21 6.01 13.04
N THR A 21 17.05 6.42 14.00
CA THR A 21 18.38 5.85 14.23
C THR A 21 18.36 4.64 15.16
N GLY A 22 19.29 3.71 14.93
CA GLY A 22 19.51 2.50 15.72
C GLY A 22 18.67 1.31 15.24
N ALA A 23 19.33 0.24 14.81
CA ALA A 23 18.68 -0.95 14.25
C ALA A 23 17.57 -1.51 15.16
N THR A 24 17.85 -1.69 16.45
CA THR A 24 16.86 -2.19 17.42
C THR A 24 15.63 -1.28 17.53
N ARG A 25 15.82 0.04 17.49
CA ARG A 25 14.72 1.00 17.59
C ARG A 25 13.85 0.95 16.33
N ARG A 26 14.45 0.83 15.16
CA ARG A 26 13.74 0.69 13.88
C ARG A 26 12.87 -0.56 13.86
N LEU A 27 13.44 -1.72 14.22
CA LEU A 27 12.68 -2.98 14.27
C LEU A 27 11.53 -2.92 15.29
N LYS A 28 11.78 -2.39 16.50
CA LYS A 28 10.72 -2.19 17.50
C LYS A 28 9.60 -1.27 16.99
N THR A 29 9.96 -0.25 16.22
CA THR A 29 8.98 0.69 15.65
C THR A 29 8.14 0.02 14.59
N PHE A 30 8.73 -0.74 13.66
CA PHE A 30 7.97 -1.46 12.63
C PHE A 30 7.08 -2.55 13.22
N HIS A 31 7.56 -3.25 14.25
CA HIS A 31 6.70 -4.15 15.01
C HIS A 31 5.53 -3.41 15.67
N ALA A 32 5.75 -2.23 16.27
CA ALA A 32 4.66 -1.44 16.84
C ALA A 32 3.68 -0.93 15.78
N ILE A 33 4.15 -0.56 14.59
CA ILE A 33 3.30 -0.17 13.44
C ILE A 33 2.43 -1.35 13.02
N GLY A 34 3.03 -2.53 12.83
CA GLY A 34 2.30 -3.74 12.43
C GLY A 34 1.22 -4.12 13.44
N ARG A 35 1.56 -4.07 14.73
CA ARG A 35 0.61 -4.30 15.82
C ARG A 35 -0.56 -3.31 15.77
N THR A 36 -0.26 -2.02 15.63
CA THR A 36 -1.28 -0.94 15.59
C THR A 36 -2.19 -1.09 14.37
N LEU A 37 -1.64 -1.51 13.22
CA LEU A 37 -2.41 -1.80 12.01
C LEU A 37 -3.34 -3.00 12.19
N ALA A 38 -2.88 -4.07 12.82
CA ALA A 38 -3.73 -5.20 13.14
C ALA A 38 -4.84 -4.84 14.16
N GLU A 39 -4.54 -3.97 15.14
CA GLU A 39 -5.53 -3.43 16.07
C GLU A 39 -6.58 -2.57 15.34
N LEU A 40 -6.19 -1.75 14.37
CA LEU A 40 -7.10 -0.98 13.51
C LEU A 40 -8.05 -1.93 12.76
N HIS A 41 -7.52 -2.95 12.10
CA HIS A 41 -8.32 -3.94 11.36
C HIS A 41 -9.27 -4.74 12.26
N LEU A 42 -8.82 -5.14 13.44
CA LEU A 42 -9.65 -5.86 14.41
C LEU A 42 -10.74 -4.95 15.00
N HIS A 43 -10.44 -3.67 15.20
CA HIS A 43 -11.42 -2.69 15.61
C HIS A 43 -12.47 -2.49 14.53
N SER A 44 -12.05 -2.39 13.25
CA SER A 44 -12.97 -2.18 12.14
C SER A 44 -13.94 -3.35 11.92
N ASP A 45 -13.52 -4.59 12.22
CA ASP A 45 -14.40 -5.78 12.23
C ASP A 45 -15.50 -5.72 13.31
N ARG A 46 -15.19 -5.13 14.46
CA ARG A 46 -16.08 -5.10 15.63
C ARG A 46 -16.94 -3.85 15.69
N TRP A 47 -16.60 -2.85 14.89
CA TRP A 47 -17.26 -1.57 14.91
C TRP A 47 -18.64 -1.68 14.24
N THR A 48 -19.70 -1.38 15.01
CA THR A 48 -21.04 -1.25 14.45
C THR A 48 -21.13 0.05 13.66
N GLN A 49 -21.10 -0.09 12.33
CA GLN A 49 -21.15 1.04 11.41
C GLN A 49 -22.54 1.69 11.43
N PRO A 50 -22.62 3.03 11.37
CA PRO A 50 -23.87 3.73 11.06
C PRO A 50 -24.47 3.24 9.73
N ALA A 51 -25.80 3.22 9.60
CA ALA A 51 -26.48 2.69 8.41
C ALA A 51 -26.13 3.44 7.10
N ASP A 52 -25.79 4.73 7.22
CA ASP A 52 -25.40 5.62 6.14
C ASP A 52 -23.87 5.73 5.96
N PHE A 53 -23.08 4.91 6.67
CA PHE A 53 -21.64 4.88 6.48
C PHE A 53 -21.31 4.44 5.05
N ARG A 54 -20.58 5.29 4.32
CA ARG A 54 -20.13 5.05 2.95
C ARG A 54 -18.67 5.46 2.84
N ARG A 55 -17.88 4.62 2.21
CA ARG A 55 -16.47 4.85 1.88
C ARG A 55 -16.17 4.22 0.52
N PRO A 56 -15.10 4.64 -0.16
CA PRO A 56 -14.64 4.00 -1.39
C PRO A 56 -14.32 2.51 -1.20
N SER A 57 -14.23 1.79 -2.31
CA SER A 57 -13.78 0.40 -2.33
C SER A 57 -12.40 0.27 -2.97
N TRP A 58 -11.50 -0.36 -2.24
CA TRP A 58 -10.17 -0.84 -2.66
C TRP A 58 -10.22 -2.36 -2.92
N ASP A 59 -11.30 -2.79 -3.57
CA ASP A 59 -11.57 -4.18 -3.96
C ASP A 59 -11.02 -4.46 -5.36
N LEU A 60 -11.39 -5.62 -5.93
CA LEU A 60 -10.98 -6.03 -7.28
C LEU A 60 -11.25 -4.94 -8.32
N ASP A 61 -12.46 -4.38 -8.32
CA ASP A 61 -12.86 -3.38 -9.29
C ASP A 61 -12.19 -2.03 -9.01
N GLY A 62 -12.05 -1.67 -7.73
CA GLY A 62 -11.34 -0.46 -7.29
C GLY A 62 -9.85 -0.45 -7.61
N LEU A 63 -9.20 -1.61 -7.74
CA LEU A 63 -7.78 -1.71 -8.06
C LEU A 63 -7.52 -1.96 -9.55
N VAL A 64 -8.28 -2.86 -10.18
CA VAL A 64 -8.00 -3.36 -11.53
C VAL A 64 -9.24 -3.49 -12.41
N GLY A 65 -10.40 -2.99 -11.97
CA GLY A 65 -11.65 -3.01 -12.74
C GLY A 65 -11.64 -2.09 -13.96
N GLU A 66 -12.81 -1.81 -14.52
CA GLU A 66 -12.93 -0.90 -15.68
C GLU A 66 -12.75 0.58 -15.28
N ALA A 67 -13.08 0.92 -14.03
CA ALA A 67 -12.97 2.26 -13.47
C ALA A 67 -12.30 2.19 -12.07
N PRO A 68 -11.00 1.90 -12.00
CA PRO A 68 -10.29 1.81 -10.72
C PRO A 68 -10.31 3.16 -9.99
N LEU A 69 -10.28 3.11 -8.66
CA LEU A 69 -10.54 4.24 -7.78
C LEU A 69 -9.58 5.42 -8.02
N TRP A 70 -8.32 5.12 -8.33
CA TRP A 70 -7.29 6.11 -8.65
C TRP A 70 -6.99 6.18 -10.14
N GLY A 71 -7.94 5.84 -10.99
CA GLY A 71 -7.82 6.00 -12.43
C GLY A 71 -7.06 4.86 -13.14
N PRO A 72 -7.34 4.65 -14.44
CA PRO A 72 -6.82 3.53 -15.22
C PRO A 72 -5.33 3.72 -15.50
N PHE A 73 -4.46 3.18 -14.65
CA PHE A 73 -3.01 3.36 -14.73
C PHE A 73 -2.40 2.91 -16.07
N TRP A 74 -3.05 2.00 -16.80
CA TRP A 74 -2.64 1.55 -18.16
C TRP A 74 -2.92 2.59 -19.25
N ASN A 75 -3.76 3.58 -18.96
CA ASN A 75 -4.09 4.71 -19.84
C ASN A 75 -3.34 5.99 -19.45
N ALA A 76 -2.37 5.93 -18.53
CA ALA A 76 -1.62 7.10 -18.10
C ALA A 76 -0.93 7.80 -19.31
N PRO A 77 -0.85 9.14 -19.30
CA PRO A 77 -0.26 9.88 -20.40
C PRO A 77 1.22 9.54 -20.57
N ASN A 78 1.70 9.56 -21.82
CA ASN A 78 3.10 9.30 -22.19
C ASN A 78 3.63 7.90 -21.86
N LEU A 79 2.75 6.91 -21.62
CA LEU A 79 3.18 5.51 -21.58
C LEU A 79 3.69 5.05 -22.95
N SER A 80 4.82 4.36 -22.95
CA SER A 80 5.24 3.60 -24.13
C SER A 80 4.29 2.42 -24.35
N ALA A 81 4.18 1.92 -25.59
CA ALA A 81 3.38 0.73 -25.89
C ALA A 81 3.78 -0.46 -24.99
N LYS A 82 5.09 -0.65 -24.80
CA LYS A 82 5.64 -1.69 -23.93
C LYS A 82 5.19 -1.56 -22.47
N ASP A 83 5.18 -0.34 -21.92
CA ASP A 83 4.75 -0.12 -20.54
C ASP A 83 3.25 -0.35 -20.39
N ARG A 84 2.45 0.07 -21.38
CA ARG A 84 1.01 -0.22 -21.42
C ARG A 84 0.75 -1.72 -21.39
N ASP A 85 1.35 -2.48 -22.31
CA ASP A 85 1.17 -3.93 -22.40
C ASP A 85 1.58 -4.64 -21.10
N MET A 86 2.65 -4.17 -20.46
CA MET A 86 3.11 -4.69 -19.17
C MET A 86 2.12 -4.42 -18.04
N PHE A 87 1.57 -3.21 -17.98
CA PHE A 87 0.60 -2.81 -16.97
C PHE A 87 -0.74 -3.53 -17.17
N GLU A 88 -1.17 -3.72 -18.41
CA GLU A 88 -2.35 -4.54 -18.74
C GLU A 88 -2.12 -6.02 -18.36
N SER A 89 -0.92 -6.56 -18.56
CA SER A 89 -0.58 -7.92 -18.14
C SER A 89 -0.65 -8.09 -16.62
N ILE A 90 -0.14 -7.12 -15.85
CA ILE A 90 -0.28 -7.11 -14.39
C ILE A 90 -1.76 -7.01 -13.98
N ARG A 91 -2.54 -6.15 -14.65
CA ARG A 91 -3.97 -5.98 -14.38
C ARG A 91 -4.72 -7.30 -14.52
N GLU A 92 -4.50 -8.01 -15.62
CA GLU A 92 -5.18 -9.29 -15.89
C GLU A 92 -4.71 -10.39 -14.92
N PHE A 93 -3.39 -10.48 -14.68
CA PHE A 93 -2.85 -11.41 -13.69
C PHE A 93 -3.47 -11.18 -12.31
N ALA A 94 -3.52 -9.93 -11.86
CA ALA A 94 -4.12 -9.56 -10.59
C ALA A 94 -5.60 -9.95 -10.53
N ARG A 95 -6.35 -9.69 -11.62
CA ARG A 95 -7.76 -10.03 -11.68
C ARG A 95 -8.00 -11.52 -11.46
N LEU A 96 -7.25 -12.38 -12.15
CA LEU A 96 -7.36 -13.83 -12.01
C LEU A 96 -6.94 -14.31 -10.62
N GLU A 97 -5.83 -13.80 -10.09
CA GLU A 97 -5.30 -14.19 -8.78
C GLU A 97 -6.25 -13.83 -7.63
N LEU A 98 -6.82 -12.63 -7.66
CA LEU A 98 -7.69 -12.15 -6.58
C LEU A 98 -9.06 -12.83 -6.60
N ILE A 99 -9.58 -13.20 -7.78
CA ILE A 99 -10.80 -14.02 -7.90
C ILE A 99 -10.57 -15.42 -7.32
N ALA A 100 -9.39 -16.00 -7.52
CA ALA A 100 -9.11 -17.37 -7.11
C ALA A 100 -8.90 -17.54 -5.59
N ARG A 101 -8.44 -16.50 -4.88
CA ARG A 101 -7.88 -16.62 -3.52
C ARG A 101 -8.82 -16.22 -2.37
N ASP A 102 -10.02 -15.69 -2.64
CA ASP A 102 -10.96 -15.17 -1.62
C ASP A 102 -10.25 -14.37 -0.52
N ALA A 103 -9.45 -13.38 -0.94
CA ALA A 103 -8.50 -12.72 -0.05
C ALA A 103 -9.18 -11.85 1.04
N ASP A 104 -8.55 -11.82 2.22
CA ASP A 104 -9.03 -11.10 3.43
C ASP A 104 -9.31 -9.61 3.16
N CYS A 105 -10.59 -9.24 3.30
CA CYS A 105 -11.10 -7.89 3.07
C CYS A 105 -11.73 -7.29 4.34
N GLY A 106 -11.71 -5.98 4.45
CA GLY A 106 -12.37 -5.23 5.51
C GLY A 106 -12.22 -3.71 5.31
N LEU A 107 -12.62 -2.92 6.29
CA LEU A 107 -12.31 -1.48 6.28
C LEU A 107 -10.83 -1.27 6.64
N ILE A 108 -10.08 -0.69 5.70
CA ILE A 108 -8.63 -0.44 5.72
C ILE A 108 -8.35 1.07 5.72
N HIS A 109 -7.11 1.46 6.04
CA HIS A 109 -6.68 2.87 5.97
C HIS A 109 -6.38 3.34 4.55
N ALA A 110 -5.84 2.46 3.71
CA ALA A 110 -5.46 2.63 2.31
C ALA A 110 -4.36 3.65 1.97
N ASP A 111 -3.83 4.38 2.95
CA ASP A 111 -2.72 5.33 2.73
C ASP A 111 -1.74 5.44 3.92
N LEU A 112 -1.32 4.28 4.45
CA LEU A 112 -0.34 4.22 5.55
C LEU A 112 1.11 4.43 5.08
N VAL A 113 1.36 5.58 4.48
CA VAL A 113 2.71 6.07 4.17
C VAL A 113 3.41 6.63 5.42
N ARG A 114 4.71 6.93 5.32
CA ARG A 114 5.54 7.33 6.48
C ARG A 114 5.04 8.61 7.16
N GLU A 115 4.49 9.50 6.35
CA GLU A 115 3.92 10.80 6.74
C GLU A 115 2.69 10.64 7.63
N ASN A 116 1.91 9.59 7.37
CA ASN A 116 0.64 9.30 8.04
C ASN A 116 0.82 8.42 9.29
N ILE A 117 2.06 8.05 9.61
CA ILE A 117 2.42 7.29 10.80
C ILE A 117 3.15 8.21 11.77
N LEU A 118 2.49 8.54 12.87
CA LEU A 118 3.00 9.41 13.92
C LEU A 118 3.63 8.62 15.06
N LEU A 119 4.84 9.01 15.46
CA LEU A 119 5.62 8.39 16.53
C LEU A 119 5.77 9.34 17.72
N HIS A 120 5.54 8.83 18.94
CA HIS A 120 5.87 9.53 20.17
C HIS A 120 6.19 8.55 21.30
N GLN A 121 7.39 8.62 21.88
CA GLN A 121 7.80 7.81 23.03
C GLN A 121 7.48 6.29 22.86
N GLY A 122 7.67 5.75 21.65
CA GLY A 122 7.38 4.35 21.33
C GLY A 122 5.92 4.03 21.02
N SER A 123 5.02 5.01 21.12
CA SER A 123 3.63 4.91 20.66
C SER A 123 3.52 5.22 19.18
N VAL A 124 2.64 4.50 18.48
CA VAL A 124 2.29 4.71 17.08
C VAL A 124 0.85 5.24 17.00
N ARG A 125 0.62 6.22 16.14
CA ARG A 125 -0.73 6.68 15.76
C ARG A 125 -0.81 6.85 14.26
N PHE A 126 -1.98 6.55 13.70
CA PHE A 126 -2.26 6.83 12.30
C PHE A 126 -3.10 8.10 12.18
N ILE A 127 -2.87 8.85 11.12
CA ILE A 127 -3.62 10.04 10.74
C ILE A 127 -4.00 9.93 9.26
N ASP A 128 -4.84 10.85 8.80
CA ASP A 128 -5.22 10.96 7.39
C ASP A 128 -6.00 9.74 6.86
N PHE A 129 -7.24 9.61 7.35
CA PHE A 129 -8.16 8.55 6.93
C PHE A 129 -8.98 8.94 5.69
N ASP A 130 -8.55 9.93 4.89
CA ASP A 130 -9.33 10.44 3.78
C ASP A 130 -9.51 9.40 2.67
N ASP A 131 -8.56 8.48 2.49
CA ASP A 131 -8.63 7.37 1.55
C ASP A 131 -9.17 6.05 2.14
N CYS A 132 -9.49 6.01 3.44
CA CYS A 132 -9.93 4.77 4.08
C CYS A 132 -11.17 4.19 3.39
N GLY A 133 -11.26 2.87 3.30
CA GLY A 133 -12.26 2.23 2.44
C GLY A 133 -12.33 0.73 2.61
N PHE A 134 -13.31 0.10 1.99
CA PHE A 134 -13.45 -1.35 2.03
C PHE A 134 -12.49 -1.99 1.02
N GLY A 135 -11.55 -2.81 1.46
CA GLY A 135 -10.61 -3.46 0.56
C GLY A 135 -9.74 -4.51 1.23
N TYR A 136 -8.76 -4.99 0.48
CA TYR A 136 -7.86 -6.05 0.91
C TYR A 136 -6.91 -5.57 2.02
N ARG A 137 -6.85 -6.27 3.15
CA ARG A 137 -5.99 -5.89 4.29
C ARG A 137 -4.50 -5.94 3.97
N VAL A 138 -4.11 -6.77 3.00
CA VAL A 138 -2.73 -6.82 2.49
C VAL A 138 -2.36 -5.51 1.76
N PHE A 139 -3.31 -4.71 1.29
CA PHE A 139 -3.06 -3.41 0.68
C PHE A 139 -2.46 -2.40 1.68
N ASP A 140 -2.88 -2.41 2.95
CA ASP A 140 -2.28 -1.54 3.99
C ASP A 140 -0.84 -1.95 4.32
N LEU A 141 -0.56 -3.26 4.37
CA LEU A 141 0.80 -3.79 4.52
C LEU A 141 1.67 -3.40 3.32
N ALA A 142 1.16 -3.59 2.10
CA ALA A 142 1.84 -3.22 0.87
C ALA A 142 2.14 -1.72 0.80
N THR A 143 1.19 -0.88 1.20
CA THR A 143 1.35 0.58 1.23
C THR A 143 2.45 0.99 2.20
N THR A 144 2.41 0.45 3.43
CA THR A 144 3.44 0.71 4.45
C THR A 144 4.82 0.25 3.97
N LEU A 145 4.93 -0.93 3.37
CA LEU A 145 6.19 -1.50 2.92
C LEU A 145 6.74 -0.81 1.67
N LEU A 146 5.88 -0.43 0.73
CA LEU A 146 6.26 0.30 -0.48
C LEU A 146 6.86 1.67 -0.14
N ALA A 147 6.29 2.37 0.85
CA ALA A 147 6.84 3.60 1.37
C ALA A 147 8.24 3.40 1.98
N ASN A 148 8.59 2.16 2.35
CA ASN A 148 9.85 1.81 3.00
C ASN A 148 10.83 0.97 2.18
N LYS A 149 10.53 0.74 0.90
CA LYS A 149 11.22 -0.23 0.06
C LYS A 149 12.71 0.05 -0.17
N GLU A 150 13.12 1.32 -0.13
CA GLU A 150 14.50 1.76 -0.40
C GLU A 150 15.40 1.77 0.84
N GLU A 151 14.88 1.40 2.01
CA GLU A 151 15.71 1.34 3.22
C GLU A 151 16.72 0.18 3.16
N ALA A 152 17.95 0.44 3.59
CA ALA A 152 19.02 -0.56 3.56
C ALA A 152 18.70 -1.82 4.39
N ASP A 153 17.91 -1.69 5.45
CA ASP A 153 17.44 -2.80 6.30
C ASP A 153 16.02 -3.27 5.98
N TYR A 154 15.49 -2.95 4.79
CA TYR A 154 14.12 -3.27 4.36
C TYR A 154 13.66 -4.70 4.70
N PRO A 155 14.42 -5.79 4.42
CA PRO A 155 13.96 -7.14 4.76
C PRO A 155 13.64 -7.30 6.26
N ARG A 156 14.45 -6.70 7.13
CA ARG A 156 14.24 -6.75 8.58
C ARG A 156 13.06 -5.87 9.02
N LEU A 157 12.86 -4.71 8.38
CA LEU A 157 11.70 -3.85 8.62
C LEU A 157 10.40 -4.55 8.23
N ARG A 158 10.41 -5.24 7.08
CA ARG A 158 9.29 -6.06 6.60
C ARG A 158 8.93 -7.14 7.60
N ASP A 159 9.92 -7.94 8.02
CA ASP A 159 9.70 -9.05 8.94
C ASP A 159 9.16 -8.53 10.28
N ALA A 160 9.75 -7.45 10.81
CA ALA A 160 9.27 -6.82 12.04
C ALA A 160 7.81 -6.30 11.92
N LEU A 161 7.44 -5.70 10.79
CA LEU A 161 6.06 -5.25 10.54
C LEU A 161 5.08 -6.42 10.56
N ILE A 162 5.41 -7.50 9.83
CA ILE A 162 4.56 -8.69 9.71
C ILE A 162 4.43 -9.40 11.07
N GLU A 163 5.53 -9.56 11.81
CA GLU A 163 5.52 -10.12 13.17
C GLU A 163 4.65 -9.29 14.11
N GLY A 164 4.77 -7.96 14.04
CA GLY A 164 3.95 -7.04 14.80
C GLY A 164 2.46 -7.22 14.51
N TYR A 165 2.10 -7.33 13.23
CA TYR A 165 0.72 -7.58 12.81
C TYR A 165 0.21 -8.92 13.32
N ALA A 166 0.99 -9.99 13.12
CA ALA A 166 0.67 -11.36 13.51
C ALA A 166 0.47 -11.51 15.04
N SER A 167 1.06 -10.61 15.84
CA SER A 167 0.90 -10.61 17.30
C SER A 167 -0.52 -10.27 17.79
N VAL A 168 -1.40 -9.77 16.91
CA VAL A 168 -2.77 -9.33 17.25
C VAL A 168 -3.83 -10.12 16.50
N ARG A 169 -3.63 -10.37 15.20
CA ARG A 169 -4.52 -11.20 14.38
C ARG A 169 -3.68 -11.97 13.34
N PRO A 170 -4.16 -13.12 12.82
CA PRO A 170 -3.50 -13.79 11.71
C PRO A 170 -3.24 -12.81 10.54
N PRO A 171 -2.04 -12.80 9.94
CA PRO A 171 -1.78 -11.95 8.79
C PRO A 171 -2.69 -12.34 7.60
N PRO A 172 -3.01 -11.39 6.69
CA PRO A 172 -3.63 -11.75 5.41
C PRO A 172 -2.69 -12.64 4.59
N ASP A 173 -3.17 -13.21 3.48
CA ASP A 173 -2.33 -14.03 2.58
C ASP A 173 -1.09 -13.23 2.13
N LEU A 174 0.06 -13.61 2.68
CA LEU A 174 1.33 -12.91 2.43
C LEU A 174 1.93 -13.27 1.07
N ASP A 175 1.45 -14.33 0.41
CA ASP A 175 1.86 -14.67 -0.95
C ASP A 175 1.35 -13.62 -1.96
N LEU A 176 0.28 -12.91 -1.61
CA LEU A 176 -0.25 -11.79 -2.38
C LEU A 176 0.55 -10.49 -2.17
N LEU A 177 1.37 -10.39 -1.12
CA LEU A 177 2.05 -9.14 -0.77
C LEU A 177 2.91 -8.57 -1.93
N PRO A 178 3.72 -9.35 -2.66
CA PRO A 178 4.47 -8.83 -3.81
C PRO A 178 3.55 -8.24 -4.89
N LEU A 179 2.44 -8.91 -5.21
CA LEU A 179 1.45 -8.40 -6.16
C LEU A 179 0.83 -7.09 -5.68
N PHE A 180 0.41 -7.02 -4.41
CA PHE A 180 -0.17 -5.79 -3.84
C PHE A 180 0.81 -4.63 -3.78
N MET A 181 2.10 -4.90 -3.62
CA MET A 181 3.14 -3.87 -3.72
C MET A 181 3.24 -3.31 -5.14
N VAL A 182 3.13 -4.16 -6.17
CA VAL A 182 3.04 -3.72 -7.59
C VAL A 182 1.76 -2.91 -7.80
N LEU A 183 0.60 -3.44 -7.39
CA LEU A 183 -0.69 -2.76 -7.52
C LEU A 183 -0.68 -1.38 -6.86
N ARG A 184 -0.17 -1.26 -5.63
CA ARG A 184 -0.05 0.04 -4.96
C ARG A 184 0.87 1.01 -5.72
N SER A 185 1.96 0.51 -6.33
CA SER A 185 2.80 1.37 -7.17
C SER A 185 2.07 1.89 -8.41
N LEU A 186 1.20 1.05 -9.01
CA LEU A 186 0.37 1.39 -10.16
C LEU A 186 -0.76 2.36 -9.80
N THR A 187 -1.33 2.27 -8.59
CA THR A 187 -2.35 3.25 -8.17
C THR A 187 -1.80 4.67 -8.19
N TYR A 188 -0.52 4.90 -7.81
CA TYR A 188 0.09 6.23 -7.89
C TYR A 188 0.26 6.74 -9.33
N VAL A 189 0.47 5.84 -10.30
CA VAL A 189 0.52 6.20 -11.72
C VAL A 189 -0.85 6.69 -12.19
N GLY A 190 -1.92 5.96 -11.87
CA GLY A 190 -3.29 6.41 -12.18
C GLY A 190 -3.60 7.75 -11.51
N TRP A 191 -3.31 7.87 -10.21
CA TRP A 191 -3.60 9.07 -9.43
C TRP A 191 -2.92 10.33 -9.98
N ALA A 192 -1.66 10.19 -10.42
CA ALA A 192 -0.89 11.26 -11.02
C ALA A 192 -1.32 11.58 -12.46
N ALA A 193 -1.90 10.62 -13.19
CA ALA A 193 -2.34 10.82 -14.58
C ALA A 193 -3.44 11.88 -14.65
N ASP A 194 -4.41 11.81 -13.74
CA ASP A 194 -5.52 12.77 -13.65
C ASP A 194 -5.07 14.16 -13.17
N ARG A 195 -3.87 14.24 -12.57
CA ARG A 195 -3.31 15.45 -11.94
C ARG A 195 -2.08 15.99 -12.67
N ILE A 196 -1.81 15.51 -13.88
CA ILE A 196 -0.53 15.78 -14.56
C ILE A 196 -0.25 17.28 -14.80
N ALA A 197 -1.31 18.10 -14.86
CA ALA A 197 -1.24 19.55 -15.03
C ALA A 197 -0.94 20.32 -13.74
N GLU A 198 -1.01 19.67 -12.57
CA GLU A 198 -0.70 20.29 -11.27
C GLU A 198 0.80 20.49 -11.11
N GLU A 199 1.18 21.53 -10.36
CA GLU A 199 2.59 21.88 -10.15
C GLU A 199 3.36 20.72 -9.50
N GLY A 200 4.48 20.33 -10.10
CA GLY A 200 5.32 19.23 -9.63
C GLY A 200 4.83 17.82 -9.99
N MET A 201 3.59 17.64 -10.47
CA MET A 201 3.06 16.31 -10.79
C MET A 201 3.73 15.64 -11.99
N ALA A 202 4.16 16.40 -13.00
CA ALA A 202 4.92 15.82 -14.12
C ALA A 202 6.23 15.13 -13.64
N ALA A 203 6.95 15.75 -12.70
CA ALA A 203 8.16 15.17 -12.12
C ALA A 203 7.82 13.97 -11.19
N GLY A 204 6.72 14.06 -10.44
CA GLY A 204 6.19 12.95 -9.63
C GLY A 204 5.83 11.73 -10.48
N MET A 205 5.13 11.94 -11.60
CA MET A 205 4.74 10.92 -12.56
C MET A 205 5.94 10.11 -13.06
N SER A 206 7.03 10.77 -13.46
CA SER A 206 8.23 10.05 -13.93
C SER A 206 8.78 9.08 -12.88
N ARG A 207 8.76 9.46 -11.60
CA ARG A 207 9.18 8.59 -10.50
C ARG A 207 8.21 7.43 -10.27
N PHE A 208 6.91 7.68 -10.34
CA PHE A 208 5.90 6.63 -10.19
C PHE A 208 5.97 5.61 -11.32
N LEU A 209 6.12 6.07 -12.56
CA LEU A 209 6.29 5.21 -13.72
C LEU A 209 7.53 4.32 -13.62
N GLU A 210 8.67 4.90 -13.24
CA GLU A 210 9.91 4.12 -13.14
C GLU A 210 9.80 3.02 -12.08
N ARG A 211 9.27 3.36 -10.90
CA ARG A 211 9.04 2.37 -9.84
C ARG A 211 8.07 1.28 -10.28
N ALA A 212 6.92 1.67 -10.84
CA ALA A 212 5.90 0.72 -11.27
C ALA A 212 6.43 -0.22 -12.37
N ARG A 213 7.21 0.31 -13.32
CA ARG A 213 7.86 -0.48 -14.38
C ARG A 213 8.82 -1.52 -13.81
N VAL A 214 9.72 -1.13 -12.90
CA VAL A 214 10.69 -2.05 -12.30
C VAL A 214 9.97 -3.17 -11.54
N MET A 215 8.97 -2.82 -10.74
CA MET A 215 8.24 -3.78 -9.92
C MET A 215 7.37 -4.72 -10.76
N ALA A 216 6.66 -4.20 -11.77
CA ALA A 216 5.87 -4.99 -12.70
C ALA A 216 6.75 -5.98 -13.48
N ALA A 217 7.89 -5.52 -14.01
CA ALA A 217 8.81 -6.37 -14.75
C ALA A 217 9.38 -7.51 -13.88
N GLN A 218 9.76 -7.21 -12.63
CA GLN A 218 10.23 -8.21 -11.67
C GLN A 218 9.14 -9.24 -11.37
N HIS A 219 7.92 -8.78 -11.09
CA HIS A 219 6.81 -9.66 -10.75
C HIS A 219 6.43 -10.61 -11.91
N LEU A 220 6.38 -10.10 -13.14
CA LEU A 220 6.10 -10.92 -14.32
C LEU A 220 7.23 -11.93 -14.59
N ALA A 221 8.50 -11.55 -14.39
CA ALA A 221 9.62 -12.46 -14.55
C ALA A 221 9.59 -13.62 -13.54
N GLU A 222 9.23 -13.33 -12.28
CA GLU A 222 9.09 -14.34 -11.21
C GLU A 222 7.88 -15.26 -11.42
N ASN A 223 6.85 -14.79 -12.11
CA ASN A 223 5.60 -15.52 -12.33
C ASN A 223 5.41 -16.00 -13.78
N HIS A 224 6.46 -15.99 -14.60
CA HIS A 224 6.40 -16.28 -16.03
C HIS A 224 5.77 -17.65 -16.34
N SER A 225 6.05 -18.67 -15.53
CA SER A 225 5.46 -20.01 -15.67
C SER A 225 3.97 -20.05 -15.33
N SER A 226 3.53 -19.28 -14.33
CA SER A 226 2.12 -19.18 -13.93
C SER A 226 1.28 -18.42 -14.97
N ILE A 227 1.92 -17.51 -15.72
CA ILE A 227 1.29 -16.72 -16.78
C ILE A 227 1.13 -17.54 -18.07
N LEU A 228 2.10 -18.38 -18.44
CA LEU A 228 2.04 -19.21 -19.64
C LEU A 228 1.08 -20.42 -19.54
N LEU A 229 0.69 -20.80 -18.33
CA LEU A 229 -0.18 -21.97 -18.07
C LEU A 229 -1.67 -21.61 -17.96
N ARG A 230 -2.04 -20.35 -18.18
CA ARG A 230 -3.41 -19.84 -18.11
C ARG A 230 -3.78 -19.17 -19.43
#